data_AF-A0A2U1T2J8-F1
#
_entry.id   AF-A0A2U1T2J8-F1
#
_cell.length_a   1.000
_cell.length_b   1.000
_cell.length_c   1.000
_cell.angle_alpha   90.00
_cell.angle_beta   90.00
_cell.angle_gamma   90.00
#
_symmetry.space_group_name_H-M   'P 1'
#
loop_
_entity.id
_entity.type
_entity.pdbx_description
1 polymer ?
#
loop_
_entity_poly.entity_id
_entity_poly.type
_entity_poly.pdbx_seq_one_letter_code
_entity_poly.pdbx_strand_id
1 'polypeptide(L)' 'MPPCPSCGAALETSWKFCIFCGTALTEDAAAIPSAIRPEQAVAVRSQLDIPLLIGIALGAAGAALIVYVAIALFAPR' A
#
# COMPACT_ATOMS: atom_id res chain seq x y z
N MET A 1 4.72 26.12 -36.78
CA MET A 1 4.58 26.00 -35.32
C MET A 1 3.10 25.93 -35.00
N PRO A 2 2.55 24.85 -34.40
CA PRO A 2 1.14 24.81 -34.01
C PRO A 2 0.87 25.77 -32.82
N PRO A 3 -0.28 26.45 -32.78
CA PRO A 3 -0.69 27.23 -31.61
C PRO A 3 -1.21 26.33 -30.49
N CYS A 4 -1.03 26.75 -29.24
CA CYS A 4 -1.58 26.04 -28.08
C CYS A 4 -3.11 26.09 -28.08
N PRO A 5 -3.82 24.95 -27.90
CA PRO A 5 -5.28 24.91 -27.90
C PRO A 5 -5.92 25.65 -26.70
N SER A 6 -5.15 25.95 -25.67
CA SER A 6 -5.64 26.59 -24.44
C SER A 6 -5.40 28.11 -24.41
N CYS A 7 -4.22 28.58 -24.83
CA CYS A 7 -3.85 30.00 -24.76
C CYS A 7 -3.45 30.65 -26.10
N GLY A 8 -3.35 29.87 -27.19
CA GLY A 8 -2.97 30.37 -28.51
C GLY A 8 -1.48 30.68 -28.72
N ALA A 9 -0.63 30.49 -27.71
CA ALA A 9 0.81 30.73 -27.83
C ALA A 9 1.48 29.79 -28.86
N ALA A 10 2.53 30.25 -29.53
CA ALA A 10 3.31 29.42 -30.46
C ALA A 10 4.02 28.28 -29.72
N LEU A 11 3.80 27.05 -30.18
CA LEU A 11 4.42 25.84 -29.62
C LEU A 11 5.48 25.27 -30.55
N GLU A 12 6.51 24.71 -29.93
CA GLU A 12 7.45 23.84 -30.63
C GLU A 12 6.94 22.39 -30.64
N THR A 13 7.23 21.66 -31.70
CA THR A 13 6.65 20.32 -31.96
C THR A 13 7.09 19.27 -30.93
N SER A 14 8.18 19.52 -30.19
CA SER A 14 8.74 18.62 -29.17
C SER A 14 8.21 18.87 -27.74
N TRP A 15 7.36 19.87 -27.53
CA TRP A 15 6.91 20.24 -26.19
C TRP A 15 5.82 19.32 -25.66
N LYS A 16 6.01 18.83 -24.43
CA LYS A 16 5.01 18.02 -23.70
C LYS A 16 3.99 18.89 -22.95
N PHE A 17 4.37 20.11 -22.58
CA PHE A 17 3.55 21.10 -21.89
C PHE A 17 3.79 22.49 -22.49
N CYS A 18 2.77 23.34 -22.50
CA CYS A 18 2.93 24.75 -22.89
C CYS A 18 3.64 25.54 -21.78
N ILE A 19 4.78 26.17 -22.07
CA ILE A 19 5.53 26.99 -21.10
C ILE A 19 4.81 28.29 -20.68
N PHE A 20 3.81 28.72 -21.47
CA PHE A 20 3.10 29.97 -21.22
C PHE A 20 1.87 29.79 -20.32
N CYS A 21 1.17 28.64 -20.43
CA CYS A 21 -0.08 28.39 -19.68
C CYS A 21 -0.11 27.07 -18.90
N GLY A 22 0.90 26.20 -19.05
CA GLY A 22 0.98 24.91 -18.35
C GLY A 22 0.10 23.78 -18.90
N THR A 23 -0.67 24.01 -19.97
CA THR A 23 -1.52 22.98 -20.58
C THR A 23 -0.68 21.82 -21.13
N ALA A 24 -1.04 20.59 -20.78
CA ALA A 24 -0.43 19.38 -21.34
C ALA A 24 -0.82 19.22 -22.81
N LEU A 25 0.15 18.94 -23.67
CA LEU A 25 -0.01 18.86 -25.12
C LEU A 25 0.02 17.42 -25.65
N THR A 26 0.41 16.47 -24.81
CA THR A 26 0.47 15.04 -25.13
C THR A 26 -0.35 14.27 -24.10
N GLU A 27 -1.11 13.26 -24.53
CA GLU A 27 -1.89 12.40 -23.62
C GLU A 27 -0.99 11.68 -22.59
N ASP A 28 0.23 11.29 -22.99
CA ASP A 28 1.25 10.72 -22.07
C ASP A 28 1.75 11.69 -21.00
N ALA A 29 1.56 13.00 -21.17
CA ALA A 29 1.93 14.01 -20.18
C ALA A 29 0.81 14.22 -19.13
N ALA A 30 -0.43 13.85 -19.46
CA ALA A 30 -1.55 13.82 -18.51
C ALA A 30 -1.48 12.57 -17.61
N ALA A 31 -0.86 11.49 -18.08
CA ALA A 31 -0.48 10.36 -17.25
C ALA A 31 0.81 10.71 -16.48
N ILE A 32 0.71 11.59 -15.46
CA ILE A 32 1.78 11.69 -14.46
C ILE A 32 1.96 10.27 -13.89
N PRO A 33 3.10 9.58 -14.11
CA PRO A 33 3.33 8.29 -13.47
C PRO A 33 3.53 8.59 -11.98
N SER A 34 2.43 8.46 -11.24
CA SER A 34 2.31 8.47 -9.79
C SER A 34 3.48 9.18 -9.10
N ALA A 35 3.36 10.52 -8.96
CA ALA A 35 4.02 11.16 -7.83
C ALA A 35 3.64 10.34 -6.59
N ILE A 36 4.62 9.94 -5.78
CA ILE A 36 4.44 9.13 -4.57
C ILE A 36 3.37 9.80 -3.72
N ARG A 37 2.12 9.40 -3.90
CA ARG A 37 0.98 9.91 -3.16
C ARG A 37 0.77 8.87 -2.07
N PRO A 38 1.10 9.16 -0.81
CA PRO A 38 0.94 8.22 0.31
C PRO A 38 -0.56 8.10 0.69
N GLU A 39 -1.45 8.10 -0.30
CA GLU A 39 -2.89 7.91 -0.11
C GLU A 39 -3.30 6.44 -0.22
N GLN A 40 -2.37 5.53 -0.54
CA GLN A 40 -2.56 4.10 -0.31
C GLN A 40 -2.35 3.75 1.17
N ALA A 41 -2.81 4.61 2.07
CA ALA A 41 -3.32 4.22 3.36
C ALA A 41 -4.78 3.73 3.18
N VAL A 42 -4.99 2.78 2.26
CA VAL A 42 -6.20 1.96 2.30
C VAL A 42 -6.07 1.11 3.55
N ALA A 43 -6.93 1.37 4.52
CA ALA A 43 -7.04 0.62 5.75
C ALA A 43 -7.35 -0.86 5.44
N VAL A 44 -6.31 -1.68 5.24
CA VAL A 44 -6.45 -3.14 5.23
C VAL A 44 -6.38 -3.62 6.69
N ARG A 45 -7.49 -3.43 7.42
CA ARG A 45 -7.71 -4.04 8.74
C ARG A 45 -8.06 -5.53 8.62
N SER A 46 -7.28 -6.27 7.83
CA SER A 46 -7.41 -7.72 7.63
C SER A 46 -6.07 -8.45 7.66
N GLN A 47 -4.97 -7.72 7.86
CA GLN A 47 -3.62 -8.29 7.91
C GLN A 47 -3.17 -8.71 9.32
N LEU A 48 -3.96 -8.45 10.37
CA LEU A 48 -3.52 -8.67 11.76
C LEU A 48 -4.10 -9.92 12.46
N ASP A 49 -5.11 -10.59 11.91
CA ASP A 49 -5.77 -11.66 12.69
C ASP A 49 -5.19 -13.06 12.47
N ILE A 50 -4.66 -13.40 11.29
CA ILE A 50 -4.24 -14.78 11.00
C ILE A 50 -2.97 -15.20 11.76
N PRO A 51 -1.84 -14.48 11.68
CA PRO A 51 -0.63 -14.89 12.39
C PRO A 51 -0.79 -14.77 13.92
N LEU A 52 -1.58 -13.81 14.39
CA LEU A 52 -1.85 -13.61 15.82
C LEU A 52 -2.71 -14.74 16.41
N LEU A 53 -3.77 -15.16 15.71
CA LEU A 53 -4.61 -16.28 16.13
C LEU A 53 -3.85 -17.61 16.15
N ILE A 54 -2.98 -17.85 15.14
CA ILE A 54 -2.09 -19.03 15.13
C ILE A 54 -1.16 -19.00 16.35
N GLY A 55 -0.59 -17.84 16.68
CA GLY A 55 0.25 -17.65 17.86
C GLY A 55 -0.49 -17.95 19.17
N ILE A 56 -1.71 -17.43 19.34
CA ILE A 56 -2.52 -17.66 20.54
C ILE A 56 -2.87 -19.15 20.67
N ALA A 57 -3.27 -19.81 19.58
CA ALA A 57 -3.64 -21.23 19.60
C ALA A 57 -2.47 -22.14 19.98
N LEU A 58 -1.30 -21.92 19.36
CA LEU A 58 -0.08 -22.67 19.69
C LEU A 58 0.37 -22.42 21.13
N GLY A 59 0.31 -21.17 21.60
CA GLY A 59 0.64 -20.81 22.97
C GLY A 59 -0.27 -21.48 24.01
N ALA A 60 -1.58 -21.44 23.81
CA ALA A 60 -2.56 -22.07 24.70
C ALA A 60 -2.39 -23.60 24.76
N ALA A 61 -2.17 -24.24 23.60
CA ALA A 61 -1.91 -25.68 23.53
C ALA A 61 -0.63 -26.06 24.29
N GLY A 62 0.44 -25.29 24.12
CA GLY A 62 1.70 -25.50 24.83
C GLY A 62 1.54 -25.35 26.35
N ALA A 63 0.88 -24.29 26.80
CA ALA A 63 0.63 -24.06 28.23
C ALA A 63 -0.21 -25.19 28.86
N ALA A 64 -1.26 -25.64 28.17
CA ALA A 64 -2.10 -26.75 28.62
C ALA A 64 -1.29 -28.06 28.75
N LEU A 65 -0.42 -28.34 27.78
CA LEU A 65 0.44 -29.53 27.80
C LEU A 65 1.45 -29.47 28.95
N ILE A 66 2.05 -28.30 29.22
CA ILE A 66 2.98 -28.12 30.36
C ILE A 66 2.25 -28.36 31.68
N VAL A 67 1.06 -27.78 31.86
CA VAL A 67 0.25 -27.97 33.06
C VAL A 67 -0.14 -29.44 33.22
N TYR A 68 -0.56 -30.10 32.14
CA TYR A 68 -0.90 -31.52 32.16
C TYR A 68 0.28 -32.39 32.57
N VAL A 69 1.46 -32.17 31.98
CA VAL A 69 2.68 -32.92 32.33
C VAL A 69 3.07 -32.66 33.78
N ALA A 70 2.98 -31.42 34.25
CA ALA A 70 3.24 -31.10 35.65
C ALA A 70 2.29 -31.87 36.58
N ILE A 71 0.99 -31.88 36.31
CA ILE A 71 0.03 -32.65 37.11
C ILE A 71 0.36 -34.15 37.04
N ALA A 72 0.62 -34.71 35.85
CA ALA A 72 0.91 -36.12 35.68
C ALA A 72 2.20 -36.60 36.38
N LEU A 73 3.19 -35.70 36.52
CA LEU A 73 4.46 -35.99 37.19
C LEU A 73 4.43 -35.73 38.70
N PHE A 74 3.72 -34.69 39.14
CA PHE A 74 3.71 -34.24 40.54
C PHE A 74 2.46 -34.66 41.33
N ALA A 75 1.43 -35.20 40.68
CA ALA A 75 0.33 -35.81 41.40
C ALA A 75 0.82 -37.09 42.10
N PRO A 76 0.71 -37.19 43.43
CA PRO A 76 1.02 -38.42 44.14
C PRO A 76 0.03 -39.51 43.68
N ARG A 77 0.56 -40.62 43.17
CA ARG A 77 -0.22 -41.77 42.70
C ARG A 77 -0.88 -42.50 43.87
#